data_AF-A0A8H9C9S0-F1
#
_entry.id   AF-A0A8H9C9S0-F1
#
_cell.length_a   1.000
_cell.length_b   1.000
_cell.length_c   1.000
_cell.angle_alpha   90.00
_cell.angle_beta   90.00
_cell.angle_gamma   90.00
#
_symmetry.space_group_name_H-M   'P 1'
#
loop_
_entity.id
_entity.type
_entity.pdbx_description
1 polymer ?
#
loop_
_entity_poly.entity_id
_entity_poly.type
_entity_poly.pdbx_seq_one_letter_code
_entity_poly.pdbx_strand_id
1 'polypeptide(L)'
;MTAVAFDTLKFARALRERAHLSAEQAEGLSEVFAEAVQGGLPTRADLQSLEGSAHAEFAAIRSEMAAFRVETRNEFAAVRSELKAEFAAIRSEVAAFKAETRNEFAAVRTEIAAFKLETRNEFAAVRSEMKTEFAAVRSEMKTEFAAVRADMKLLEQRMTIKLGAMLVALVGILLAAIRYMPAR
;
A
#
# COMPACT_ATOMS: atom_id res chain seq x y z
N MET A 1 -60.08 50.98 -0.20
CA MET A 1 -60.17 50.66 -1.64
C MET A 1 -60.43 51.93 -2.42
N THR A 2 -59.40 52.60 -2.93
CA THR A 2 -59.62 53.66 -3.95
C THR A 2 -59.65 52.96 -5.30
N ALA A 3 -60.80 52.35 -5.63
CA ALA A 3 -61.11 52.01 -7.01
C ALA A 3 -61.17 53.32 -7.81
N VAL A 4 -60.87 53.28 -9.10
CA VAL A 4 -61.13 54.42 -9.99
C VAL A 4 -62.63 54.73 -9.85
N ALA A 5 -62.96 55.89 -9.28
CA ALA A 5 -64.35 56.27 -9.07
C ALA A 5 -64.96 56.56 -10.44
N PHE A 6 -65.63 55.57 -11.02
CA PHE A 6 -66.41 55.75 -12.23
C PHE A 6 -67.75 56.39 -11.85
N ASP A 7 -67.89 57.67 -12.19
CA ASP A 7 -69.11 58.44 -11.94
C ASP A 7 -70.18 58.07 -12.98
N THR A 8 -70.97 57.05 -12.63
CA THR A 8 -72.08 56.53 -13.45
C THR A 8 -73.09 57.61 -13.82
N LEU A 9 -73.42 58.52 -12.90
CA LEU A 9 -74.37 59.61 -13.12
C LEU A 9 -73.84 60.62 -14.14
N LYS A 10 -72.58 61.03 -14.01
CA LYS A 10 -71.95 61.96 -14.97
C LYS A 10 -71.82 61.32 -16.35
N PHE A 11 -71.52 60.02 -16.42
CA PHE A 11 -71.43 59.27 -17.68
C PHE A 11 -72.81 59.11 -18.34
N ALA A 12 -73.84 58.71 -17.59
CA ALA A 12 -75.22 58.62 -18.09
C ALA A 12 -75.75 59.97 -18.59
N ARG A 13 -75.46 61.07 -17.87
CA ARG A 13 -75.80 62.43 -18.34
C ARG A 13 -75.11 62.78 -19.66
N ALA A 14 -73.82 62.46 -19.79
CA ALA A 14 -73.09 62.69 -21.05
C ALA A 14 -73.66 61.86 -22.22
N LEU A 15 -74.07 60.62 -21.99
CA LEU A 15 -74.71 59.77 -23.00
C LEU A 15 -76.07 60.34 -23.46
N ARG A 16 -76.86 60.91 -22.55
CA ARG A 16 -78.13 61.58 -22.90
C ARG A 16 -77.90 62.89 -23.66
N GLU A 17 -77.01 63.73 -23.18
CA GLU A 17 -76.83 65.09 -23.70
C GLU A 17 -76.03 65.12 -25.02
N ARG A 18 -75.02 64.26 -25.15
CA ARG A 18 -74.08 64.29 -26.28
C ARG A 18 -74.32 63.20 -27.32
N ALA A 19 -74.88 62.05 -26.90
CA ALA A 19 -75.17 60.93 -27.80
C ALA A 19 -76.68 60.71 -28.01
N HIS A 20 -77.54 61.54 -27.39
CA HIS A 20 -79.00 61.54 -27.55
C HIS A 20 -79.68 60.20 -27.24
N LEU A 21 -79.09 59.39 -26.36
CA LEU A 21 -79.67 58.13 -25.90
C LEU A 21 -80.86 58.38 -24.96
N SER A 22 -81.82 57.45 -24.90
CA SER A 22 -82.91 57.52 -23.93
C SER A 22 -82.37 57.42 -22.49
N ALA A 23 -83.15 57.85 -21.50
CA ALA A 23 -82.73 57.75 -20.10
C ALA A 23 -82.41 56.31 -19.70
N GLU A 24 -83.26 55.36 -20.09
CA GLU A 24 -83.11 53.93 -19.82
C GLU A 24 -81.84 53.35 -20.51
N GLN A 25 -81.58 53.75 -21.76
CA GLN A 25 -80.39 53.32 -22.49
C GLN A 25 -79.09 53.87 -21.88
N ALA A 26 -79.09 55.15 -21.49
CA ALA A 26 -77.93 55.79 -20.90
C ALA A 26 -77.61 55.23 -19.50
N GLU A 27 -78.63 54.94 -18.69
CA GLU A 27 -78.49 54.32 -17.38
C GLU A 27 -77.98 52.88 -17.51
N GLY A 28 -78.63 52.05 -18.34
CA GLY A 28 -78.21 50.66 -18.55
C GLY A 28 -76.78 50.53 -19.11
N LEU A 29 -76.39 51.37 -20.08
CA LEU A 29 -75.02 51.38 -20.60
C LEU A 29 -74.00 51.86 -19.57
N SER A 30 -74.37 52.84 -18.73
CA SER A 30 -73.49 53.33 -17.66
C SER A 30 -73.26 52.30 -16.56
N GLU A 31 -74.28 51.51 -16.23
CA GLU A 31 -74.25 50.48 -15.21
C GLU A 31 -73.43 49.28 -15.66
N VAL A 32 -73.69 48.75 -16.87
CA VAL A 32 -72.91 47.64 -17.45
C VAL A 32 -71.44 48.03 -17.62
N PHE A 33 -71.15 49.27 -18.02
CA PHE A 33 -69.78 49.75 -18.13
C PHE A 33 -69.10 49.92 -16.76
N ALA A 34 -69.82 50.42 -15.76
CA ALA A 34 -69.30 50.52 -14.40
C ALA A 34 -69.00 49.14 -13.81
N GLU A 35 -69.89 48.16 -14.01
CA GLU A 35 -69.68 46.77 -13.59
C GLU A 35 -68.46 46.14 -14.29
N ALA A 36 -68.34 46.33 -15.61
CA ALA A 36 -67.22 45.83 -16.40
C ALA A 36 -65.87 46.45 -15.97
N VAL A 37 -65.85 47.72 -15.57
CA VAL A 37 -64.64 48.44 -15.15
C VAL A 37 -64.29 48.19 -13.68
N GLN A 38 -65.28 48.04 -12.80
CA GLN A 38 -65.05 47.82 -11.36
C GLN A 38 -64.70 46.36 -11.02
N GLY A 39 -65.17 45.38 -11.80
CA GLY A 39 -64.96 43.96 -11.50
C GLY A 39 -63.63 43.36 -11.99
N GLY A 40 -62.96 43.97 -12.98
CA GLY A 40 -61.81 43.37 -13.67
C GLY A 40 -60.46 44.07 -13.49
N LEU A 41 -60.42 45.27 -12.90
CA LEU A 41 -59.20 46.06 -12.78
C LEU A 41 -58.55 45.88 -11.39
N PRO A 42 -57.24 45.56 -11.32
CA PRO A 42 -56.50 45.58 -10.06
C PRO A 42 -56.61 46.95 -9.39
N THR A 43 -56.93 46.94 -8.10
CA THR A 43 -57.00 48.16 -7.30
C THR A 43 -55.61 48.63 -6.88
N ARG A 44 -55.51 49.89 -6.41
CA ARG A 44 -54.27 50.40 -5.80
C ARG A 44 -53.80 49.54 -4.62
N ALA A 45 -54.72 48.94 -3.88
CA ALA A 45 -54.39 48.06 -2.77
C ALA A 45 -53.76 46.75 -3.26
N ASP A 46 -54.25 46.18 -4.37
CA ASP A 46 -53.70 44.96 -4.98
C ASP A 46 -52.28 45.21 -5.48
N LEU A 47 -52.05 46.36 -6.14
CA LEU A 47 -50.72 46.75 -6.60
C LEU A 47 -49.75 47.00 -5.43
N GLN A 48 -50.19 47.64 -4.35
CA GLN A 48 -49.36 47.84 -3.15
C GLN A 48 -49.04 46.51 -2.46
N SER A 49 -49.99 45.58 -2.41
CA SER A 49 -49.77 44.23 -1.91
C SER A 49 -48.73 43.48 -2.75
N LEU A 50 -48.87 43.52 -4.07
CA LEU A 50 -47.92 42.91 -5.01
C LEU A 50 -46.53 43.55 -4.90
N GLU A 51 -46.44 44.88 -4.82
CA GLU A 51 -45.19 45.61 -4.63
C GLU A 51 -44.50 45.20 -3.31
N GLY A 52 -45.27 45.10 -2.23
CA GLY A 52 -44.80 44.64 -0.93
C GLY A 52 -44.29 43.20 -0.97
N SER A 53 -45.04 42.29 -1.60
CA SER A 53 -44.65 40.89 -1.79
C SER A 53 -43.36 40.78 -2.61
N ALA A 54 -43.28 41.50 -3.73
CA ALA A 54 -42.08 41.53 -4.57
C ALA A 54 -40.87 42.08 -3.81
N HIS A 55 -41.03 43.15 -3.04
CA HIS A 55 -39.95 43.70 -2.21
C HIS A 55 -39.46 42.70 -1.15
N ALA A 56 -40.39 41.96 -0.53
CA ALA A 56 -40.07 40.93 0.43
C ALA A 56 -39.30 39.77 -0.23
N GLU A 57 -39.75 39.29 -1.39
CA GLU A 57 -39.05 38.24 -2.15
C GLU A 57 -37.65 38.69 -2.60
N PHE A 58 -37.51 39.91 -3.11
CA PHE A 58 -36.20 40.45 -3.47
C PHE A 58 -35.27 40.59 -2.26
N ALA A 59 -35.81 40.93 -1.08
CA ALA A 59 -35.03 40.97 0.15
C ALA A 59 -34.59 39.57 0.59
N ALA A 60 -35.48 38.58 0.50
CA ALA A 60 -35.17 37.18 0.79
C ALA A 60 -34.07 36.64 -0.14
N ILE A 61 -34.22 36.83 -1.46
CA ILE A 61 -33.22 36.42 -2.46
C ILE A 61 -31.86 37.06 -2.19
N ARG A 62 -31.83 38.36 -1.84
CA ARG A 62 -30.56 39.03 -1.49
C ARG A 62 -29.91 38.40 -0.25
N SER A 63 -30.72 38.02 0.75
CA SER A 63 -30.23 37.34 1.95
C SER A 63 -29.69 35.95 1.63
N GLU A 64 -30.42 35.16 0.86
CA GLU A 64 -29.99 33.81 0.43
C GLU A 64 -28.71 33.88 -0.41
N MET A 65 -28.62 34.82 -1.35
CA MET A 65 -27.43 34.98 -2.18
C MET A 65 -26.22 35.45 -1.36
N ALA A 66 -26.42 36.25 -0.30
CA ALA A 66 -25.36 36.59 0.64
C ALA A 66 -24.92 35.38 1.47
N ALA A 67 -25.87 34.57 1.96
CA ALA A 67 -25.58 33.34 2.70
C ALA A 67 -24.81 32.33 1.84
N PHE A 68 -25.27 32.06 0.63
CA PHE A 68 -24.61 31.18 -0.34
C PHE A 68 -23.18 31.66 -0.68
N ARG A 69 -22.98 32.97 -0.82
CA ARG A 69 -21.63 33.53 -1.05
C ARG A 69 -20.68 33.29 0.13
N VAL A 70 -21.19 33.35 1.36
CA VAL A 70 -20.40 33.07 2.56
C VAL A 70 -20.10 31.57 2.66
N GLU A 71 -21.09 30.72 2.45
CA GLU A 71 -20.97 29.26 2.45
C GLU A 71 -19.91 28.79 1.44
N THR A 72 -20.08 29.15 0.16
CA THR A 72 -19.12 28.79 -0.90
C THR A 72 -17.70 29.29 -0.62
N ARG A 73 -17.55 30.48 -0.03
CA ARG A 73 -16.23 30.99 0.38
C ARG A 73 -15.61 30.14 1.49
N ASN A 74 -16.42 29.71 2.46
CA ASN A 74 -15.97 28.89 3.56
C ASN A 74 -15.61 27.48 3.09
N GLU A 75 -16.43 26.86 2.24
CA GLU A 75 -16.14 25.56 1.63
C GLU A 75 -14.85 25.60 0.80
N PHE A 76 -14.68 26.63 -0.02
CA PHE A 76 -13.45 26.78 -0.80
C PHE A 76 -12.21 26.95 0.09
N ALA A 77 -12.34 27.69 1.20
CA ALA A 77 -11.26 27.82 2.18
C ALA A 77 -10.96 26.51 2.89
N ALA A 78 -11.99 25.72 3.23
CA ALA A 78 -11.86 24.41 3.86
C ALA A 78 -11.15 23.43 2.92
N VAL A 79 -11.61 23.27 1.68
CA VAL A 79 -10.98 22.42 0.65
C VAL A 79 -9.52 22.83 0.41
N ARG A 80 -9.24 24.13 0.33
CA ARG A 80 -7.85 24.62 0.17
C ARG A 80 -6.97 24.26 1.36
N SER A 81 -7.53 24.31 2.58
CA SER A 81 -6.80 23.94 3.80
C SER A 81 -6.54 22.44 3.86
N GLU A 82 -7.54 21.62 3.55
CA GLU A 82 -7.46 20.17 3.49
C GLU A 82 -6.41 19.72 2.47
N LEU A 83 -6.49 20.21 1.23
CA LEU A 83 -5.50 19.91 0.19
C LEU A 83 -4.08 20.29 0.63
N LYS A 84 -3.90 21.44 1.29
CA LYS A 84 -2.58 21.84 1.80
C LYS A 84 -2.07 20.86 2.87
N ALA A 85 -2.95 20.40 3.76
CA ALA A 85 -2.61 19.43 4.79
C ALA A 85 -2.26 18.07 4.17
N GLU A 86 -3.06 17.57 3.23
CA GLU A 86 -2.80 16.32 2.51
C GLU A 86 -1.48 16.38 1.74
N PHE A 87 -1.21 17.46 1.01
CA PHE A 87 0.07 17.63 0.32
C PHE A 87 1.27 17.64 1.29
N ALA A 88 1.10 18.19 2.50
CA ALA A 88 2.15 18.16 3.51
C ALA A 88 2.33 16.74 4.10
N ALA A 89 1.23 16.03 4.35
CA ALA A 89 1.25 14.65 4.81
C ALA A 89 1.94 13.73 3.79
N ILE A 90 1.55 13.78 2.52
CA ILE A 90 2.16 13.00 1.43
C ILE A 90 3.66 13.29 1.32
N ARG A 91 4.09 14.56 1.42
CA ARG A 91 5.53 14.87 1.41
C ARG A 91 6.27 14.25 2.59
N SER A 92 5.66 14.24 3.77
CA SER A 92 6.22 13.61 4.96
C SER A 92 6.34 12.09 4.78
N GLU A 93 5.29 11.45 4.28
CA GLU A 93 5.27 10.01 4.00
C GLU A 93 6.32 9.62 2.96
N VAL A 94 6.43 10.38 1.86
CA VAL A 94 7.45 10.14 0.83
C VAL A 94 8.87 10.31 1.40
N ALA A 95 9.09 11.29 2.28
CA ALA A 95 10.37 11.47 2.94
C ALA A 95 10.71 10.32 3.90
N ALA A 96 9.72 9.85 4.66
CA ALA A 96 9.85 8.71 5.56
C ALA A 96 10.16 7.42 4.78
N PHE A 97 9.38 7.12 3.73
CA PHE A 97 9.59 5.98 2.84
C PHE A 97 11.00 5.99 2.23
N LYS A 98 11.46 7.14 1.72
CA LYS A 98 12.82 7.27 1.17
C LYS A 98 13.90 7.01 2.21
N ALA A 99 13.70 7.44 3.45
CA ALA A 99 14.64 7.19 4.55
C ALA A 99 14.66 5.71 4.93
N GLU A 100 13.50 5.08 5.06
CA GLU A 100 13.34 3.66 5.34
C GLU A 100 14.02 2.80 4.27
N THR A 101 13.70 3.01 2.99
CA THR A 101 14.34 2.30 1.88
C THR A 101 15.86 2.47 1.90
N ARG A 102 16.37 3.68 2.17
CA ARG A 102 17.82 3.91 2.25
C ARG A 102 18.45 3.10 3.39
N ASN A 103 17.79 3.03 4.53
CA ASN A 103 18.27 2.29 5.70
C ASN A 103 18.24 0.79 5.45
N GLU A 104 17.17 0.26 4.84
CA GLU A 104 17.07 -1.15 4.46
C GLU A 104 18.17 -1.55 3.45
N PHE A 105 18.41 -0.73 2.43
CA PHE A 105 19.50 -0.99 1.49
C PHE A 105 20.88 -0.95 2.16
N ALA A 106 21.08 -0.10 3.16
CA ALA A 106 22.32 -0.06 3.94
C ALA A 106 22.47 -1.30 4.83
N ALA A 107 21.39 -1.75 5.46
CA ALA A 107 21.35 -2.98 6.26
C ALA A 107 21.69 -4.20 5.39
N VAL A 108 21.01 -4.37 4.25
CA VAL A 108 21.27 -5.47 3.30
C VAL A 108 22.73 -5.47 2.81
N ARG A 109 23.30 -4.30 2.52
CA ARG A 109 24.74 -4.22 2.15
C ARG A 109 25.65 -4.69 3.27
N THR A 110 25.31 -4.37 4.51
CA THR A 110 26.07 -4.79 5.69
C THR A 110 25.96 -6.30 5.89
N GLU A 111 24.76 -6.86 5.77
CA GLU A 111 24.52 -8.31 5.86
C GLU A 111 25.26 -9.08 4.76
N ILE A 112 25.23 -8.60 3.50
CA ILE A 112 25.98 -9.21 2.39
C ILE A 112 27.49 -9.18 2.67
N ALA A 113 28.02 -8.08 3.23
CA ALA A 113 29.42 -7.98 3.58
C ALA A 113 29.81 -8.96 4.71
N ALA A 114 28.95 -9.09 5.74
CA ALA A 114 29.13 -10.03 6.83
C ALA A 114 29.10 -11.49 6.32
N PHE A 115 28.08 -11.84 5.53
CA PHE A 115 27.95 -13.17 4.93
C PHE A 115 29.18 -13.52 4.08
N LYS A 116 29.66 -12.60 3.23
CA LYS A 116 30.85 -12.83 2.40
C LYS A 116 32.10 -13.08 3.25
N LEU A 117 32.24 -12.38 4.38
CA LEU A 117 33.36 -12.58 5.31
C LEU A 117 33.26 -13.94 6.00
N GLU A 118 32.06 -14.29 6.48
CA GLU A 118 31.76 -15.58 7.10
C GLU A 118 32.09 -16.74 6.16
N THR A 119 31.54 -16.75 4.94
CA THR A 119 31.81 -17.80 3.95
C THR A 119 33.31 -17.90 3.62
N ARG A 120 34.03 -16.78 3.55
CA ARG A 120 35.48 -16.80 3.33
C ARG A 120 36.23 -17.46 4.49
N ASN A 121 35.83 -17.16 5.71
CA ASN A 121 36.43 -17.72 6.92
C ASN A 121 36.14 -19.21 7.04
N GLU A 122 34.89 -19.63 6.81
CA GLU A 122 34.49 -21.05 6.80
C GLU A 122 35.26 -21.83 5.73
N PHE A 123 35.39 -21.29 4.51
CA PHE A 123 36.15 -21.96 3.46
C PHE A 123 37.64 -22.09 3.80
N ALA A 124 38.21 -21.07 4.46
CA ALA A 124 39.59 -21.13 4.95
C ALA A 124 39.75 -22.17 6.07
N ALA A 125 38.78 -22.26 6.99
CA ALA A 125 38.74 -23.25 8.06
C ALA A 125 38.68 -24.68 7.50
N VAL A 126 37.71 -24.97 6.63
CA VAL A 126 37.57 -26.28 5.96
C VAL A 126 38.85 -26.67 5.23
N ARG A 127 39.47 -25.73 4.49
CA ARG A 127 40.73 -26.00 3.79
C ARG A 127 41.87 -26.34 4.76
N SER A 128 41.92 -25.70 5.92
CA SER A 128 42.91 -25.95 6.97
C SER A 128 42.67 -27.30 7.64
N GLU A 129 41.43 -27.61 7.99
CA GLU A 129 41.01 -28.89 8.55
C GLU A 129 41.37 -30.03 7.59
N MET A 130 40.96 -29.94 6.32
CA MET A 130 41.31 -30.94 5.30
C MET A 130 42.83 -31.14 5.20
N LYS A 131 43.63 -30.08 5.18
CA LYS A 131 45.10 -30.20 5.12
C LYS A 131 45.65 -30.95 6.34
N THR A 132 45.08 -30.69 7.51
CA THR A 132 45.48 -31.31 8.78
C THR A 132 45.10 -32.78 8.80
N GLU A 133 43.87 -33.11 8.43
CA GLU A 133 43.37 -34.48 8.34
C GLU A 133 44.13 -35.30 7.29
N PHE A 134 44.39 -34.76 6.10
CA PHE A 134 45.20 -35.44 5.09
C PHE A 134 46.63 -35.71 5.58
N ALA A 135 47.23 -34.78 6.33
CA ALA A 135 48.55 -35.00 6.92
C ALA A 135 48.51 -36.09 8.00
N ALA A 136 47.46 -36.11 8.83
CA ALA A 136 47.23 -37.13 9.84
C ALA A 136 47.08 -38.52 9.21
N VAL A 137 46.20 -38.67 8.21
CA VAL A 137 45.99 -39.93 7.47
C VAL A 137 47.29 -40.40 6.82
N ARG A 138 48.07 -39.50 6.20
CA ARG A 138 49.35 -39.87 5.60
C ARG A 138 50.36 -40.37 6.65
N SER A 139 50.36 -39.76 7.83
CA SER A 139 51.22 -40.17 8.95
C SER A 139 50.81 -41.53 9.49
N GLU A 140 49.52 -41.72 9.76
CA GLU A 140 48.94 -42.99 10.21
C GLU A 140 49.26 -44.12 9.22
N MET A 141 49.00 -43.90 7.94
CA MET A 141 49.31 -44.88 6.89
C MET A 141 50.80 -45.23 6.84
N LYS A 142 51.71 -44.25 7.04
CA LYS A 142 53.16 -44.53 7.11
C LYS A 142 53.51 -45.39 8.31
N THR A 143 52.91 -45.12 9.47
CA THR A 143 53.08 -45.91 10.70
C THR A 143 52.57 -47.33 10.50
N GLU A 144 51.36 -47.50 9.98
CA GLU A 144 50.76 -48.81 9.69
C GLU A 144 51.61 -49.62 8.69
N PHE A 145 52.08 -49.01 7.59
CA PHE A 145 52.99 -49.69 6.67
C PHE A 145 54.32 -50.10 7.31
N ALA A 146 54.85 -49.31 8.23
CA ALA A 146 56.06 -49.65 8.98
C ALA A 146 55.82 -50.82 9.93
N ALA A 147 54.67 -50.84 10.62
CA ALA A 147 54.25 -51.93 11.49
C ALA A 147 54.09 -53.24 10.69
N VAL A 148 53.35 -53.22 9.57
CA VAL A 148 53.19 -54.38 8.69
C VAL A 148 54.53 -54.91 8.19
N ARG A 149 55.46 -54.01 7.80
CA ARG A 149 56.81 -54.44 7.37
C ARG A 149 57.62 -55.07 8.50
N ALA A 150 57.48 -54.58 9.73
CA ALA A 150 58.13 -55.18 10.90
C ALA A 150 57.56 -56.57 11.19
N ASP A 151 56.23 -56.72 11.15
CA ASP A 151 55.55 -58.00 11.35
C ASP A 151 55.94 -59.02 10.29
N MET A 152 56.08 -58.62 9.02
CA MET A 152 56.56 -59.50 7.95
C MET A 152 58.00 -59.98 8.20
N LYS A 153 58.91 -59.10 8.65
CA LYS A 153 60.28 -59.50 9.01
C LYS A 153 60.31 -60.47 10.19
N LEU A 154 59.49 -60.21 11.21
CA LEU A 154 59.36 -61.11 12.36
C LEU A 154 58.81 -62.48 11.93
N LEU A 155 57.84 -62.50 11.02
CA LEU A 155 57.29 -63.73 10.47
C LEU A 155 58.36 -64.50 9.67
N GLU A 156 59.11 -63.83 8.80
CA GLU A 156 60.22 -64.41 8.04
C GLU A 156 61.27 -65.01 8.98
N GLN A 157 61.73 -64.26 9.99
CA GLN A 157 62.68 -64.75 10.99
C GLN A 157 62.15 -65.98 11.75
N ARG A 158 60.89 -65.94 12.21
CA ARG A 158 60.25 -67.09 12.89
C ARG A 158 60.19 -68.32 12.00
N MET A 159 59.90 -68.15 10.70
CA MET A 159 59.87 -69.25 9.75
C MET A 159 61.27 -69.81 9.47
N THR A 160 62.28 -68.95 9.27
CA THR A 160 63.67 -69.37 9.09
C THR A 160 64.19 -70.13 10.31
N ILE A 161 63.89 -69.66 11.52
CA ILE A 161 64.26 -70.35 12.77
C ILE A 161 63.55 -71.72 12.85
N LYS A 162 62.23 -71.78 12.61
CA LYS A 162 61.47 -73.05 12.66
C LYS A 162 61.96 -74.07 11.63
N LEU A 163 62.16 -73.64 10.37
CA LEU A 163 62.65 -74.51 9.29
C LEU A 163 64.09 -74.97 9.54
N GLY A 164 64.97 -74.06 9.98
CA GLY A 164 66.35 -74.39 10.36
C GLY A 164 66.41 -75.40 11.51
N ALA A 165 65.61 -75.20 12.56
CA ALA A 165 65.50 -76.14 13.67
C ALA A 165 64.99 -77.52 13.21
N MET A 166 63.99 -77.56 12.32
CA MET A 166 63.48 -78.81 11.75
C MET A 166 64.53 -79.52 10.89
N LEU A 167 65.30 -78.80 10.08
CA LEU A 167 66.40 -79.37 9.29
C LEU A 167 67.49 -79.96 10.19
N VAL A 168 67.92 -79.23 11.22
CA VAL A 168 68.93 -79.72 12.18
C VAL A 168 68.41 -80.98 12.90
N ALA A 169 67.14 -80.98 13.32
CA ALA A 169 66.52 -82.16 13.93
C ALA A 169 66.48 -83.35 12.95
N LEU A 170 66.04 -83.13 11.71
CA LEU A 170 65.99 -84.18 10.67
C LEU A 170 67.38 -84.74 10.34
N VAL A 171 68.38 -83.89 10.15
CA VAL A 171 69.77 -84.30 9.89
C VAL A 171 70.32 -85.08 11.09
N GLY A 172 70.07 -84.61 12.32
CA GLY A 172 70.44 -85.32 13.54
C GLY A 172 69.83 -86.72 13.62
N ILE A 173 68.54 -86.87 13.28
CA ILE A 173 67.85 -88.17 13.24
C ILE A 173 68.45 -89.08 12.15
N LEU A 174 68.69 -88.57 10.94
CA LEU A 174 69.30 -89.33 9.84
C LEU A 174 70.72 -89.82 10.18
N LEU A 175 71.55 -88.96 10.77
CA LEU A 175 72.90 -89.33 11.21
C LEU A 175 72.88 -90.39 12.30
N ALA A 176 71.97 -90.27 13.27
CA ALA A 176 71.75 -91.29 14.29
C ALA A 176 71.33 -92.62 13.66
N ALA A 177 70.41 -92.60 12.69
CA ALA A 177 69.97 -93.79 11.96
C ALA A 177 71.10 -94.45 11.17
N ILE A 178 71.92 -93.70 10.43
CA ILE A 178 73.08 -94.25 9.69
C ILE A 178 74.07 -94.91 10.65
N ARG A 179 74.38 -94.29 11.79
CA ARG A 179 75.31 -94.88 12.77
C ARG A 179 74.77 -96.14 13.44
N TYR A 180 73.44 -96.29 13.54
CA TYR A 180 72.79 -97.44 14.15
C TYR A 180 72.39 -98.53 13.15
N MET A 181 72.54 -98.30 11.84
CA MET A 181 72.35 -99.34 10.82
C MET A 181 73.62 -100.22 10.71
N PRO A 182 73.53 -101.52 11.01
CA PRO A 182 74.66 -102.44 10.86
C PRO A 182 75.05 -102.56 9.39
N ALA A 183 76.34 -102.39 9.10
CA ALA A 183 76.91 -102.66 7.78
C ALA A 183 76.60 -104.12 7.41
N ARG A 184 75.85 -104.32 6.33
CA ARG A 184 75.68 -105.61 5.67
C ARG A 184 76.71 -105.75 4.57
#